data_AF-A0A3M2A9J0-F1
#
_entry.id   AF-A0A3M2A9J0-F1
#
_cell.length_a   1.000
_cell.length_b   1.000
_cell.length_c   1.000
_cell.angle_alpha   90.00
_cell.angle_beta   90.00
_cell.angle_gamma   90.00
#
_symmetry.space_group_name_H-M   'P 1'
#
loop_
_entity.id
_entity.type
_entity.pdbx_description
1 polymer ?
#
loop_
_entity_poly.entity_id
_entity_poly.type
_entity_poly.pdbx_seq_one_letter_code
_entity_poly.pdbx_strand_id
1 'polypeptide(L)' 'MTMDRALRLTSGVVLLVVFLVGILPSDVHWFWKAFIVFMSLNQIQSAFTNWCPVVSLYRKLGIKECTC' A
#
# COMPACT_ATOMS: atom_id res chain seq x y z
N MET A 1 17.55 2.98 1.80
CA MET A 1 16.38 2.61 0.98
C MET A 1 16.77 1.38 0.17
N THR A 2 16.04 0.27 0.29
CA THR A 2 16.19 -0.91 -0.58
C THR A 2 15.18 -0.84 -1.73
N MET A 3 15.37 -1.58 -2.82
CA MET A 3 14.44 -1.61 -3.96
C MET A 3 13.00 -1.87 -3.52
N ASP A 4 12.81 -2.80 -2.58
CA ASP A 4 11.51 -3.11 -1.97
C ASP A 4 10.82 -1.91 -1.30
N ARG A 5 11.59 -1.10 -0.55
CA ARG A 5 11.03 0.08 0.12
C ARG A 5 10.66 1.16 -0.88
N ALA A 6 11.49 1.37 -1.89
CA ALA A 6 11.21 2.34 -2.96
C ALA A 6 9.96 1.93 -3.75
N LEU A 7 9.82 0.65 -4.09
CA LEU A 7 8.65 0.13 -4.77
C LEU A 7 7.36 0.32 -3.96
N ARG A 8 7.39 0.00 -2.66
CA ARG A 8 6.25 0.22 -1.74
C ARG A 8 5.89 1.70 -1.61
N LEU A 9 6.89 2.59 -1.56
CA LEU A 9 6.64 4.02 -1.48
C LEU A 9 5.96 4.53 -2.76
N THR A 10 6.52 4.18 -3.91
CA THR A 10 6.00 4.60 -5.22
C THR A 10 4.59 4.07 -5.43
N SER A 11 4.31 2.80 -5.13
CA SER A 11 2.96 2.24 -5.28
C SER A 11 1.95 2.91 -4.34
N GLY A 12 2.35 3.20 -3.09
CA GLY A 12 1.49 3.87 -2.12
C GLY A 12 1.15 5.31 -2.51
N VAL A 13 2.14 6.06 -3.01
CA VAL A 13 1.95 7.44 -3.51
C VAL A 13 1.06 7.45 -4.74
N VAL A 14 1.29 6.56 -5.71
CA VAL A 14 0.47 6.47 -6.93
C VAL A 14 -0.98 6.12 -6.57
N LEU A 15 -1.20 5.17 -5.66
CA LEU A 15 -2.56 4.82 -5.21
C LEU A 15 -3.26 6.00 -4.53
N LEU A 16 -2.54 6.80 -3.75
CA LEU A 16 -3.08 8.01 -3.12
C LEU A 16 -3.46 9.05 -4.18
N VAL A 17 -2.65 9.24 -5.21
CA VAL A 17 -2.98 10.13 -6.35
C VAL A 17 -4.22 9.65 -7.10
N VAL A 18 -4.31 8.35 -7.40
CA VAL A 18 -5.49 7.74 -8.05
C VAL A 18 -6.73 7.92 -7.17
N PHE A 19 -6.58 7.77 -5.85
CA PHE A 19 -7.67 8.03 -4.92
C PHE A 19 -8.14 9.48 -4.98
N LEU A 20 -7.23 10.46 -4.90
CA LEU A 20 -7.58 11.88 -4.89
C LEU A 20 -8.20 12.35 -6.21
N VAL A 21 -7.68 11.87 -7.34
CA VAL A 21 -8.10 12.34 -8.67
C VAL A 21 -9.30 11.55 -9.21
N GLY A 22 -9.30 10.22 -9.03
CA GLY A 22 -10.30 9.34 -9.63
C GLY A 22 -11.43 8.93 -8.68
N ILE A 23 -11.09 8.50 -7.46
CA ILE A 23 -12.07 7.89 -6.54
C ILE A 23 -12.80 8.94 -5.68
N LEU A 24 -12.09 9.97 -5.23
CA LEU A 24 -12.65 11.01 -4.38
C LEU A 24 -13.90 11.67 -4.99
N PRO A 25 -13.90 12.08 -6.28
CA PRO A 25 -15.10 12.66 -6.92
C PRO A 25 -16.17 11.63 -7.33
N SER A 26 -15.86 10.33 -7.33
CA SER A 26 -16.79 9.29 -7.77
C SER A 26 -17.83 8.92 -6.71
N ASP A 27 -19.01 8.43 -7.13
CA ASP A 27 -20.08 7.90 -6.26
C ASP A 27 -19.78 6.50 -5.70
N VAL A 28 -18.58 6.33 -5.16
CA VAL A 28 -18.17 5.10 -4.46
C VAL A 28 -18.58 5.19 -2.99
N HIS A 29 -19.11 4.10 -2.45
CA HIS A 29 -19.50 4.03 -1.03
C HIS A 29 -18.35 4.44 -0.10
N TRP A 30 -18.66 5.24 0.93
CA TRP A 30 -17.68 5.82 1.85
C TRP A 30 -16.68 4.81 2.43
N PHE A 31 -17.15 3.60 2.75
CA PHE A 31 -16.29 2.53 3.26
C PHE A 31 -15.11 2.21 2.32
N TRP A 32 -15.36 2.13 1.01
CA TRP A 32 -14.31 1.83 0.02
C TRP A 32 -13.34 2.99 -0.13
N LYS A 33 -13.83 4.23 -0.04
CA LYS A 33 -12.97 5.43 -0.05
C LYS A 33 -12.02 5.41 1.16
N ALA A 34 -12.54 5.16 2.36
CA ALA A 34 -11.75 5.05 3.58
C ALA A 34 -10.75 3.88 3.52
N PHE A 35 -11.17 2.73 2.96
CA PHE A 35 -10.31 1.56 2.80
C PHE A 35 -9.12 1.83 1.87
N ILE A 36 -9.35 2.48 0.71
CA ILE A 36 -8.29 2.82 -0.24
C ILE A 36 -7.29 3.80 0.39
N VAL A 37 -7.77 4.83 1.07
CA VAL A 37 -6.92 5.77 1.81
C VAL A 37 -6.09 5.02 2.85
N PHE A 38 -6.74 4.18 3.66
CA PHE A 38 -6.06 3.38 4.67
C PHE A 38 -4.95 2.50 4.05
N MET A 39 -5.24 1.80 2.95
CA MET A 39 -4.24 0.98 2.25
C MET A 39 -3.07 1.82 1.74
N SER A 40 -3.33 2.97 1.11
CA SER A 40 -2.28 3.85 0.58
C SER A 40 -1.36 4.37 1.70
N LEU A 41 -1.93 4.79 2.84
CA LEU A 41 -1.18 5.28 3.98
C LEU A 41 -0.33 4.17 4.63
N ASN A 42 -0.89 2.96 4.79
CA ASN A 42 -0.14 1.82 5.33
C ASN A 42 1.04 1.43 4.42
N GLN A 43 0.86 1.53 3.10
CA GLN A 43 1.92 1.19 2.16
C GLN A 43 3.06 2.22 2.19
N ILE A 44 2.72 3.51 2.28
CA ILE A 44 3.69 4.60 2.48
C ILE A 44 4.42 4.39 3.81
N GLN A 45 3.69 4.13 4.91
CA GLN A 45 4.29 3.89 6.22
C GLN A 45 5.24 2.69 6.18
N SER A 46 4.86 1.62 5.50
CA SER A 46 5.69 0.42 5.34
C SER A 46 7.02 0.68 4.65
N ALA A 47 7.08 1.63 3.71
CA ALA A 47 8.33 2.02 3.07
C ALA A 47 9.34 2.61 4.07
N PHE A 48 8.86 3.27 5.12
CA PHE A 48 9.71 3.86 6.17
C PHE A 48 9.95 2.90 7.34
N THR A 49 8.92 2.20 7.82
CA THR A 49 8.99 1.36 9.03
C THR A 49 9.32 -0.10 8.75
N ASN A 50 9.33 -0.54 7.48
CA ASN A 50 9.41 -1.94 7.03
C ASN A 50 8.25 -2.83 7.48
N TRP A 51 7.27 -2.27 8.18
CA TRP A 51 6.16 -3.04 8.68
C TRP A 51 5.03 -2.99 7.65
N CYS A 52 4.72 -4.13 7.03
CA CYS A 52 3.56 -4.27 6.17
C CYS A 52 2.72 -5.45 6.69
N PRO A 53 1.44 -5.25 7.04
CA PRO A 53 0.58 -6.34 7.48
C PRO A 53 0.48 -7.44 6.40
N VAL A 54 0.45 -7.06 5.12
CA VAL A 54 0.40 -8.00 3.99
C VAL A 54 1.67 -8.87 3.90
N VAL A 55 2.86 -8.28 4.06
CA VAL A 55 4.11 -9.05 4.08
C VAL A 55 4.14 -9.99 5.28
N SER A 56 3.67 -9.55 6.45
CA SER A 56 3.58 -10.41 7.64
C SER A 56 2.61 -11.59 7.43
N LEU A 57 1.51 -11.36 6.70
CA LEU A 57 0.56 -12.40 6.33
C LEU A 57 1.18 -13.39 5.34
N TYR A 58 1.87 -12.90 4.32
CA TYR A 58 2.55 -13.75 3.34
C TYR A 58 3.67 -14.59 3.96
N ARG A 59 4.43 -14.03 4.90
CA ARG A 59 5.41 -14.79 5.70
C ARG A 59 4.73 -15.90 6.51
N LYS A 60 3.55 -15.65 7.10
CA LYS A 60 2.75 -16.68 7.79
C LYS A 60 2.22 -17.75 6.83
N LEU A 61 1.92 -17.39 5.59
CA LEU A 61 1.52 -18.32 4.54
C LEU A 61 2.69 -19.08 3.91
N GLY A 62 3.94 -18.83 4.34
CA GLY A 62 5.12 -19.51 3.83
C GLY A 62 5.59 -19.04 2.45
N ILE A 63 5.08 -17.90 1.95
CA ILE A 63 5.52 -17.32 0.69
C ILE A 63 6.92 -16.73 0.89
N LYS A 64 7.88 -17.21 0.08
CA LYS A 64 9.26 -16.74 0.12
C LYS A 64 9.39 -15.39 -0.58
N GLU A 65 10.16 -14.49 0.02
CA GLU A 65 10.55 -13.24 -0.62
C GLU A 65 11.48 -13.58 -1.79
N CYS A 66 11.28 -12.92 -2.94
CA CYS A 66 12.23 -13.04 -4.04
C CYS A 66 13.52 -12.34 -3.65
N THR A 67 14.59 -13.10 -3.45
CA THR A 67 15.95 -12.58 -3.34
C THR A 67 16.49 -12.29 -4.74
N CYS A 68 16.58 -11.02 -5.09
CA CYS A 68 17.52 -10.55 -6.12
C CYS A 68 18.92 -10.45 -5.52
#